data_AF-A0AAN7UR63-F1
#
_entry.id   AF-A0AAN7UR63-F1
#
_cell.length_a   1.000
_cell.length_b   1.000
_cell.length_c   1.000
_cell.angle_alpha   90.00
_cell.angle_beta   90.00
_cell.angle_gamma   90.00
#
_symmetry.space_group_name_H-M   'P 1'
#
loop_
_entity.id
_entity.type
_entity.pdbx_description
1 polymer ?
#
loop_
_entity_poly.entity_id
_entity_poly.type
_entity_poly.pdbx_seq_one_letter_code
_entity_poly.pdbx_strand_id
1 'polypeptide(L)'
;MRVGSGQCLDRIDKESTALPMLQNRLAQVRQSLHDGPGIAILRGLKPTCVSMKQNIAIFAGLSSHVSSQRVIQSGGKIIGKCRFGRNAEQDGPVIERGDVN
;
A
#
# COMPACT_ATOMS: atom_id res chain seq x y z
N MET A 1 3.56 -10.45 5.69
CA MET A 1 4.45 -10.09 4.55
C MET A 1 5.45 -9.07 5.05
N ARG A 2 6.75 -9.27 4.76
CA ARG A 2 7.82 -8.32 5.10
C ARG A 2 8.19 -7.48 3.88
N VAL A 3 8.48 -6.20 4.08
CA VAL A 3 8.96 -5.30 3.03
C VAL A 3 10.47 -5.41 2.86
N GLY A 4 11.06 -4.73 1.86
CA GLY A 4 12.51 -4.78 1.61
C GLY A 4 13.38 -4.34 2.80
N SER A 5 12.84 -3.56 3.74
CA SER A 5 13.48 -3.20 5.01
C SER A 5 13.37 -4.26 6.11
N GLY A 6 12.78 -5.43 5.82
CA GLY A 6 12.56 -6.52 6.78
C GLY A 6 11.37 -6.32 7.72
N GLN A 7 10.75 -5.13 7.75
CA GLN A 7 9.61 -4.83 8.60
C GLN A 7 8.32 -5.50 8.11
N CYS A 8 7.44 -5.84 9.05
CA CYS A 8 6.09 -6.30 8.73
C CYS A 8 5.18 -5.11 8.42
N LEU A 9 4.21 -5.29 7.51
CA LEU A 9 3.33 -4.22 7.02
C LEU A 9 2.51 -3.53 8.12
N ASP A 10 2.17 -4.25 9.19
CA ASP A 10 1.48 -3.76 10.37
C ASP A 10 2.32 -2.73 11.15
N ARG A 11 3.65 -2.87 11.13
CA ARG A 11 4.59 -2.02 11.85
C ARG A 11 5.14 -0.84 11.04
N ILE A 12 4.62 -0.60 9.83
CA ILE A 12 5.00 0.55 9.03
C ILE A 12 4.28 1.79 9.57
N ASP A 13 5.04 2.68 10.20
CA ASP A 13 4.61 3.98 10.70
C ASP A 13 5.28 5.13 9.93
N LYS A 14 4.87 6.36 10.27
CA LYS A 14 5.38 7.58 9.65
C LYS A 14 6.89 7.74 9.84
N GLU A 15 7.38 7.34 11.00
CA GLU A 15 8.77 7.43 11.44
C GLU A 15 9.66 6.45 10.67
N SER A 16 9.18 5.24 10.43
CA SER A 16 9.83 4.20 9.62
C SER A 16 9.89 4.55 8.13
N THR A 17 9.03 5.47 7.67
CA THR A 17 8.93 5.89 6.28
C THR A 17 9.13 7.39 6.15
N ALA A 18 10.31 7.88 6.55
CA ALA A 18 10.66 9.29 6.37
C ALA A 18 10.65 9.66 4.87
N LEU A 19 9.72 10.53 4.48
CA LEU A 19 9.56 11.02 3.11
C LEU A 19 9.78 12.55 3.10
N PRO A 20 11.01 13.04 3.26
CA PRO A 20 11.27 14.47 3.52
C PRO A 20 10.71 15.39 2.43
N MET A 21 10.73 14.96 1.16
CA MET A 21 10.17 15.74 0.05
C MET A 21 8.63 15.68 -0.04
N LEU A 22 8.00 14.61 0.47
CA LEU A 22 6.56 14.38 0.32
C LEU A 22 5.78 14.66 1.61
N GLN A 23 6.47 14.80 2.74
CA GLN A 23 5.90 14.96 4.07
C GLN A 23 4.93 16.15 4.15
N ASN A 24 5.32 17.31 3.62
CA ASN A 24 4.45 18.50 3.61
C ASN A 24 3.19 18.27 2.77
N ARG A 25 3.32 17.59 1.63
CA ARG A 25 2.17 17.28 0.77
C ARG A 25 1.22 16.27 1.43
N LEU A 26 1.76 15.26 2.11
CA LEU A 26 0.98 14.28 2.84
C LEU A 26 0.31 14.89 4.08
N ALA A 27 0.93 15.87 4.73
CA ALA A 27 0.32 16.63 5.81
C ALA A 27 -0.90 17.44 5.32
N GLN A 28 -0.81 18.08 4.15
CA GLN A 28 -1.95 18.75 3.53
C GLN A 28 -3.07 17.77 3.14
N VAL A 29 -2.71 16.60 2.60
CA VAL A 29 -3.67 15.53 2.31
C VAL A 29 -4.36 15.05 3.58
N ARG A 30 -3.61 14.85 4.66
CA ARG A 30 -4.15 14.49 5.98
C ARG A 30 -5.14 15.55 6.47
N GLN A 31 -4.78 16.83 6.41
CA GLN A 31 -5.67 17.92 6.82
C GLN A 31 -6.96 17.94 5.98
N SER A 32 -6.84 17.81 4.66
CA SER A 32 -8.01 17.73 3.76
C SER A 32 -8.90 16.52 4.05
N LEU A 33 -8.31 15.41 4.53
CA LEU A 33 -9.05 14.18 4.83
C LEU A 33 -9.79 14.25 6.17
N HIS A 34 -9.14 14.79 7.22
CA HIS A 34 -9.72 14.79 8.58
C HIS A 34 -10.48 16.07 8.92
N ASP A 35 -10.02 17.22 8.43
CA ASP A 35 -10.56 18.55 8.77
C ASP A 35 -11.21 19.24 7.55
N GLY A 36 -11.36 18.52 6.44
CA GLY A 36 -11.77 19.07 5.16
C GLY A 36 -12.85 18.23 4.47
N PRO A 37 -12.83 18.13 3.13
CA PRO A 37 -13.84 17.40 2.34
C PRO A 37 -14.01 15.90 2.66
N GLY A 38 -13.14 15.30 3.47
CA GLY A 38 -13.20 13.86 3.76
C GLY A 38 -12.60 12.97 2.66
N ILE A 39 -12.11 13.58 1.58
CA ILE A 39 -11.52 12.87 0.43
C ILE A 39 -10.35 13.66 -0.15
N ALA A 40 -9.33 12.94 -0.60
CA ALA A 40 -8.18 13.53 -1.28
C ALA A 40 -7.64 12.57 -2.35
N ILE A 41 -7.12 13.12 -3.45
CA ILE A 41 -6.55 12.35 -4.56
C ILE A 41 -5.04 12.60 -4.61
N LEU A 42 -4.25 11.55 -4.37
CA LEU A 42 -2.81 11.55 -4.57
C LEU A 42 -2.48 10.96 -5.95
N ARG A 43 -1.84 11.76 -6.82
CA ARG A 43 -1.44 11.37 -8.18
C ARG A 43 0.08 11.21 -8.28
N GLY A 44 0.54 10.58 -9.36
CA GLY A 44 1.97 10.45 -9.69
C GLY A 44 2.61 9.13 -9.28
N LEU A 45 1.87 8.22 -8.65
CA LEU A 45 2.33 6.85 -8.42
C LEU A 45 2.34 6.09 -9.75
N LYS A 46 3.47 5.45 -10.07
CA LYS A 46 3.63 4.58 -11.23
C LYS A 46 3.67 3.11 -10.76
N PRO A 47 2.52 2.47 -10.47
CA PRO A 47 2.50 1.11 -9.92
C PRO A 47 3.08 0.06 -10.88
N THR A 48 3.15 0.35 -12.18
CA THR A 48 3.71 -0.55 -13.21
C THR A 48 5.23 -0.66 -13.17
N CYS A 49 5.94 0.29 -12.55
CA CYS A 49 7.40 0.25 -12.47
C CYS A 49 7.94 -0.44 -11.22
N VAL A 50 7.06 -1.03 -10.41
CA VAL A 50 7.42 -1.71 -9.15
C VAL A 50 6.75 -3.07 -9.07
N SER A 51 7.38 -4.01 -8.37
CA SER A 51 6.77 -5.31 -8.09
C SER A 51 5.52 -5.14 -7.22
N MET A 52 4.64 -6.15 -7.21
CA MET A 52 3.46 -6.16 -6.36
C MET A 52 3.80 -5.95 -4.87
N LYS A 53 4.87 -6.58 -4.38
CA LYS A 53 5.33 -6.43 -2.98
C LYS A 53 5.76 -4.99 -2.68
N GLN A 54 6.49 -4.36 -3.60
CA GLN A 54 6.91 -2.96 -3.49
C GLN A 54 5.72 -2.00 -3.57
N ASN A 55 4.75 -2.26 -4.46
CA ASN A 55 3.55 -1.42 -4.56
C ASN A 55 2.75 -1.42 -3.25
N ILE A 56 2.59 -2.59 -2.63
CA ILE A 56 1.95 -2.74 -1.31
C ILE A 56 2.75 -1.97 -0.24
N ALA A 57 4.08 -2.05 -0.26
CA ALA A 57 4.94 -1.32 0.67
C ALA A 57 4.78 0.20 0.53
N ILE A 58 4.76 0.70 -0.72
CA ILE A 58 4.54 2.12 -1.03
C ILE A 58 3.18 2.57 -0.49
N PHE A 59 2.13 1.79 -0.71
CA PHE A 59 0.80 2.10 -0.18
C PHE A 59 0.78 2.10 1.36
N ALA A 60 1.42 1.12 2.00
CA ALA A 60 1.52 1.06 3.47
C ALA A 60 2.26 2.27 4.05
N GLY A 61 3.35 2.70 3.41
CA GLY A 61 4.10 3.89 3.79
C GLY A 61 3.25 5.16 3.64
N LEU A 62 2.68 5.40 2.46
CA LEU A 62 1.84 6.58 2.21
C LEU A 62 0.65 6.67 3.17
N SER A 63 -0.04 5.55 3.40
CA SER A 63 -1.18 5.51 4.34
C SER A 63 -0.79 5.84 5.78
N SER A 64 0.43 5.46 6.22
CA SER A 64 0.92 5.77 7.58
C SER A 64 1.09 7.27 7.85
N HIS A 65 1.34 8.08 6.82
CA HIS A 65 1.41 9.54 6.95
C HIS A 65 0.03 10.21 7.00
N VAL A 66 -0.98 9.54 6.45
CA VAL A 66 -2.36 10.06 6.38
C VAL A 66 -3.14 9.68 7.64
N SER A 67 -2.94 8.47 8.15
CA SER A 67 -3.61 7.95 9.35
C SER A 67 -2.68 7.01 10.14
N SER A 68 -2.77 7.08 11.47
CA SER A 68 -2.10 6.14 12.37
C SER A 68 -2.82 4.78 12.45
N GLN A 69 -4.09 4.73 12.05
CA GLN A 69 -4.91 3.53 12.04
C GLN A 69 -5.21 3.10 10.60
N ARG A 70 -5.21 1.78 10.37
CA ARG A 70 -5.55 1.16 9.09
C ARG A 70 -6.72 0.21 9.24
N VAL A 71 -7.57 0.18 8.22
CA VAL A 71 -8.70 -0.75 8.16
C VAL A 71 -8.18 -2.18 8.04
N ILE A 72 -8.76 -3.08 8.83
CA ILE A 72 -8.54 -4.51 8.74
C ILE A 72 -9.70 -5.11 7.95
N GLN A 73 -9.39 -5.79 6.86
CA GLN A 73 -10.36 -6.51 6.05
C GLN A 73 -10.57 -7.92 6.59
N SER A 74 -11.66 -8.56 6.16
CA SER A 74 -11.99 -9.95 6.49
C SER A 74 -10.78 -10.88 6.29
N GLY A 75 -10.50 -11.69 7.32
CA GLY A 75 -9.31 -12.54 7.37
C GLY A 75 -8.04 -11.84 7.89
N GLY A 76 -8.17 -10.70 8.58
CA GLY A 76 -7.05 -10.04 9.27
C GLY A 76 -6.07 -9.31 8.35
N LYS A 77 -6.46 -9.05 7.09
CA LYS A 77 -5.59 -8.44 6.09
C LYS A 77 -5.69 -6.92 6.14
N ILE A 78 -4.57 -6.24 6.22
CA ILE A 78 -4.50 -4.76 6.26
C ILE A 78 -4.59 -4.15 4.85
N ILE A 79 -4.13 -4.89 3.83
CA ILE A 79 -4.17 -4.45 2.41
C ILE A 79 -4.69 -5.60 1.56
N GLY A 80 -5.72 -5.31 0.77
CA GLY A 80 -6.34 -6.24 -0.18
C GLY A 80 -5.97 -5.91 -1.61
N LYS A 81 -5.86 -6.94 -2.44
CA LYS A 81 -5.76 -6.78 -3.90
C LYS A 81 -7.17 -6.70 -4.48
N CYS A 82 -7.53 -5.57 -5.08
CA CYS A 82 -8.72 -5.50 -5.92
C CYS A 82 -8.32 -5.94 -7.34
N ARG A 83 -8.85 -7.08 -7.79
CA ARG A 83 -8.74 -7.51 -9.18
C ARG A 83 -10.10 -7.32 -9.84
N PHE A 84 -10.14 -6.61 -10.95
CA PHE A 84 -11.30 -6.66 -11.83
C PHE A 84 -11.32 -8.04 -12.49
N GLY A 85 -12.36 -8.82 -12.21
CA GLY A 85 -12.57 -10.09 -12.88
C GLY A 85 -12.87 -9.84 -14.35
N ARG A 86 -11.97 -10.25 -15.24
CA ARG A 86 -12.41 -10.84 -16.51
C ARG A 86 -12.81 -12.28 -16.19
N ASN A 87 -13.89 -12.76 -16.80
CA ASN A 87 -14.55 -14.04 -16.53
C ASN A 87 -13.59 -15.13 -16.04
N ALA A 88 -13.97 -15.78 -14.93
CA ALA A 88 -13.13 -16.63 -14.07
C ALA A 88 -12.70 -17.98 -14.68
N GLU A 89 -12.53 -18.08 -15.99
CA GLU A 89 -12.36 -19.36 -16.70
C GLU A 89 -11.02 -19.54 -17.41
N GLN A 90 -10.10 -18.56 -17.38
CA GLN A 90 -8.81 -18.70 -18.09
C GLN A 90 -7.53 -18.54 -17.25
N ASP A 91 -7.62 -18.18 -15.97
CA ASP A 91 -6.44 -18.11 -15.11
C ASP A 91 -6.33 -19.41 -14.30
N GLY A 92 -5.72 -20.43 -14.90
CA GLY A 92 -5.18 -21.58 -14.15
C GLY A 92 -4.19 -21.10 -13.07
N PRO A 93 -3.89 -21.92 -12.05
CA PRO A 93 -3.01 -21.51 -10.97
C PRO A 93 -1.65 -21.09 -11.54
N VAL A 94 -1.27 -19.83 -11.32
CA VAL A 94 0.11 -19.39 -11.53
C VAL A 94 0.93 -20.08 -10.44
N ILE A 95 1.51 -21.22 -10.80
CA ILE A 95 2.53 -21.91 -10.01
C ILE A 95 3.72 -20.95 -9.99
N GLU A 96 3.94 -20.25 -8.87
CA GLU A 96 5.24 -19.64 -8.61
C GLU A 96 6.24 -20.81 -8.58
N ARG A 97 6.99 -20.98 -9.68
CA ARG A 97 8.11 -21.91 -9.73
C ARG A 97 9.08 -21.43 -8.65
N GLY A 98 9.15 -22.19 -7.56
CA GLY A 98 10.23 -22.04 -6.60
C GLY A 98 11.54 -22.22 -7.36
N ASP A 99 12.43 -21.24 -7.21
CA ASP A 99 13.81 -21.35 -7.67
C ASP A 99 14.45 -22.50 -6.89
N VAL A 100 14.67 -23.61 -7.60
CA VAL A 100 15.56 -24.69 -7.19
C VAL A 100 16.89 -24.42 -7.87
N ASN A 101 17.87 -23.98 -7.07
CA ASN A 101 19.27 -24.38 -7.14
C ASN A 101 19.98 -23.90 -5.88
#